data_AF-A0A255R933-F1
#
_entry.id   AF-A0A255R933-F1
#
_cell.length_a   1.000
_cell.length_b   1.000
_cell.length_c   1.000
_cell.angle_alpha   90.00
_cell.angle_beta   90.00
_cell.angle_gamma   90.00
#
_symmetry.space_group_name_H-M   'P 1'
#
loop_
_entity.id
_entity.type
_entity.pdbx_description
1 polymer ?
#
loop_
_entity_poly.entity_id
_entity_poly.type
_entity_poly.pdbx_seq_one_letter_code
_entity_poly.pdbx_strand_id
1 'polypeptide(L)'
;MSKIELLVQKAQGGLRDIYITNKGEWYRKTYDMRNHISKLHLGNLFYVLNSNPLGTFFTIVRPLDVGRSGDYEAAWIFIPSTISVLADDLIKIVSLAQQDILNGTEQFDNLSPLLGNVYPDLQYIDYNPVQQTHALAYRLYGQNTDYVYLGSLLQKGIDQSYYKKYQAVFFFDFATRNSIPSQIISQMADLSKMGFEQPAFLFPPQHELPNGIQAFLGQSPFNSMPIKVALGTNVQLQLLRPGFEDIVTTIRVNQPRQILNLQGEIPWEKQITRKKFRVSIKGREVNQYQIYVNGILLLEDHPISIPERQAKSARIEIKKSGCVPYTGMHDLSSDAPIFLNLTERVHVRPGGYGNEGSKPFYANWKFILGAAFYTLLILCLGISIGTAIEGNNHVNDSMSNMEIVGDTTNTDNTTNIVGGGNKRKTSPDKDKWKKTKDNTSDKAKGQENPPNNVGSQKDPNLSPQNTSSDEESFKQP
;
A
#
# COMPACT_ATOMS: atom_id res chain seq x y z
N MET A 1 -8.08 -15.52 22.99
CA MET A 1 -7.91 -16.93 22.58
C MET A 1 -9.23 -17.47 22.07
N SER A 2 -9.39 -17.51 20.74
CA SER A 2 -10.53 -18.17 20.09
C SER A 2 -10.19 -19.64 19.77
N LYS A 3 -11.17 -20.43 19.31
CA LYS A 3 -10.98 -21.82 18.87
C LYS A 3 -11.38 -21.99 17.41
N ILE A 4 -11.04 -23.14 16.82
CA ILE A 4 -11.67 -23.60 15.59
C ILE A 4 -13.05 -24.11 15.96
N GLU A 5 -14.07 -23.67 15.24
CA GLU A 5 -15.47 -24.02 15.50
C GLU A 5 -15.99 -24.95 14.40
N LEU A 6 -16.95 -25.80 14.74
CA LEU A 6 -17.55 -26.75 13.80
C LEU A 6 -19.08 -26.69 13.89
N LEU A 7 -19.72 -26.66 12.73
CA LEU A 7 -21.14 -26.96 12.54
C LEU A 7 -21.28 -28.05 11.47
N VAL A 8 -21.95 -29.15 11.80
CA VAL A 8 -22.38 -30.15 10.82
C VAL A 8 -23.88 -29.98 10.58
N GLN A 9 -24.27 -29.84 9.32
CA GLN A 9 -25.66 -29.67 8.89
C GLN A 9 -26.08 -30.73 7.88
N LYS A 10 -27.35 -31.13 7.96
CA LYS A 10 -28.00 -32.01 7.00
C LYS A 10 -29.21 -31.32 6.41
N ALA A 11 -29.24 -31.27 5.09
CA ALA A 11 -30.30 -30.73 4.28
C ALA A 11 -31.03 -31.91 3.63
N GLN A 12 -32.09 -32.40 4.28
CA GLN A 12 -32.93 -33.49 3.77
C GLN A 12 -34.35 -33.29 4.33
N GLY A 13 -35.31 -32.93 3.48
CA GLY A 13 -36.68 -32.55 3.87
C GLY A 13 -36.80 -31.18 4.58
N GLY A 14 -35.80 -30.81 5.38
CA GLY A 14 -35.57 -29.48 5.95
C GLY A 14 -34.07 -29.20 6.02
N LEU A 15 -33.63 -28.13 6.70
CA LEU A 15 -32.23 -27.92 7.11
C LEU A 15 -32.15 -28.14 8.62
N ARG A 16 -31.28 -29.06 9.08
CA ARG A 16 -31.07 -29.36 10.50
C ARG A 16 -29.59 -29.31 10.85
N ASP A 17 -29.28 -28.80 12.03
CA ASP A 17 -27.95 -28.97 12.63
C ASP A 17 -27.88 -30.40 13.20
N ILE A 18 -26.78 -31.12 12.92
CA ILE A 18 -26.47 -32.43 13.49
C ILE A 18 -25.57 -32.26 14.73
N TYR A 19 -24.52 -31.45 14.59
CA TYR A 19 -23.52 -31.19 15.61
C TYR A 19 -23.08 -29.74 15.54
N ILE A 20 -22.78 -29.12 16.69
CA ILE A 20 -22.24 -27.76 16.74
C ILE A 20 -21.42 -27.51 18.02
N THR A 21 -20.28 -26.81 17.89
CA THR A 21 -19.44 -26.40 19.02
C THR A 21 -20.03 -25.22 19.80
N ASN A 22 -20.40 -24.12 19.14
CA ASN A 22 -21.18 -23.02 19.73
C ASN A 22 -21.96 -22.20 18.69
N LYS A 23 -22.97 -21.44 19.12
CA LYS A 23 -23.75 -20.51 18.26
C LYS A 23 -23.28 -19.06 18.37
N GLY A 24 -21.97 -18.84 18.18
CA GLY A 24 -21.37 -17.50 18.10
C GLY A 24 -21.77 -16.71 16.86
N GLU A 25 -21.25 -15.49 16.68
CA GLU A 25 -21.59 -14.62 15.53
C GLU A 25 -21.30 -15.26 14.16
N TRP A 26 -20.27 -16.13 14.11
CA TRP A 26 -19.89 -16.88 12.93
C TRP A 26 -21.02 -17.78 12.40
N TYR A 27 -21.81 -18.41 13.30
CA TYR A 27 -22.87 -19.34 12.92
C TYR A 27 -23.90 -18.69 11.98
N ARG A 28 -24.19 -17.39 12.19
CA ARG A 28 -25.08 -16.56 11.35
C ARG A 28 -24.51 -16.22 9.96
N LYS A 29 -23.32 -16.74 9.60
CA LYS A 29 -22.67 -16.58 8.28
C LYS A 29 -22.69 -17.86 7.44
N THR A 30 -23.14 -18.98 8.00
CA THR A 30 -23.43 -20.21 7.24
C THR A 30 -24.73 -20.05 6.41
N TYR A 31 -24.90 -20.84 5.35
CA TYR A 31 -26.02 -20.68 4.40
C TYR A 31 -26.42 -21.99 3.71
N ASP A 32 -27.66 -22.11 3.22
CA ASP A 32 -28.14 -23.33 2.56
C ASP A 32 -27.44 -23.56 1.20
N MET A 33 -26.71 -24.68 1.08
CA MET A 33 -25.95 -25.05 -0.12
C MET A 33 -26.80 -25.61 -1.27
N ARG A 34 -28.08 -25.97 -1.06
CA ARG A 34 -28.98 -26.54 -2.11
C ARG A 34 -28.92 -25.75 -3.40
N ASN A 35 -29.02 -24.42 -3.29
CA ASN A 35 -28.99 -23.50 -4.42
C ASN A 35 -27.69 -23.55 -5.23
N HIS A 36 -26.55 -23.88 -4.62
CA HIS A 36 -25.30 -24.06 -5.33
C HIS A 36 -25.20 -25.46 -5.94
N ILE A 37 -25.55 -26.50 -5.16
CA ILE A 37 -25.50 -27.90 -5.59
C ILE A 37 -26.40 -28.13 -6.82
N SER A 38 -27.66 -27.70 -6.78
CA SER A 38 -28.59 -27.84 -7.91
C SER A 38 -28.23 -26.96 -9.11
N LYS A 39 -27.63 -25.79 -8.92
CA LYS A 39 -27.19 -24.94 -10.06
C LYS A 39 -25.91 -25.45 -10.72
N LEU A 40 -25.03 -26.10 -9.97
CA LEU A 40 -23.75 -26.59 -10.47
C LEU A 40 -23.78 -28.08 -10.86
N HIS A 41 -24.89 -28.79 -10.59
CA HIS A 41 -25.03 -30.24 -10.80
C HIS A 41 -23.93 -31.05 -10.07
N LEU A 42 -23.72 -30.75 -8.79
CA LEU A 42 -22.72 -31.42 -7.96
C LEU A 42 -23.32 -32.68 -7.32
N GLY A 43 -22.86 -33.87 -7.74
CA GLY A 43 -23.18 -35.15 -7.09
C GLY A 43 -22.05 -35.70 -6.19
N ASN A 44 -20.80 -35.32 -6.47
CA ASN A 44 -19.63 -35.77 -5.73
C ASN A 44 -19.33 -34.87 -4.51
N LEU A 45 -18.48 -35.37 -3.59
CA LEU A 45 -17.87 -34.58 -2.53
C LEU A 45 -17.09 -33.38 -3.10
N PHE A 46 -17.32 -32.19 -2.55
CA PHE A 46 -16.56 -30.98 -2.87
C PHE A 46 -16.28 -30.13 -1.62
N TYR A 47 -15.41 -29.13 -1.74
CA TYR A 47 -15.12 -28.19 -0.67
C TYR A 47 -15.41 -26.74 -1.09
N VAL A 48 -15.68 -25.86 -0.12
CA VAL A 48 -15.94 -24.43 -0.36
C VAL A 48 -15.21 -23.56 0.65
N LEU A 49 -14.47 -22.56 0.17
CA LEU A 49 -13.96 -21.47 0.99
C LEU A 49 -14.96 -20.32 1.04
N ASN A 50 -15.23 -19.78 2.23
CA ASN A 50 -15.96 -18.52 2.41
C ASN A 50 -15.27 -17.66 3.47
N SER A 51 -14.67 -16.53 3.08
CA SER A 51 -14.01 -15.59 4.02
C SER A 51 -14.94 -14.43 4.38
N ASN A 52 -14.96 -14.06 5.66
CA ASN A 52 -15.64 -12.89 6.20
C ASN A 52 -14.75 -12.19 7.25
N PRO A 53 -15.08 -10.98 7.74
CA PRO A 53 -14.20 -10.25 8.68
C PRO A 53 -13.85 -11.02 9.97
N LEU A 54 -14.75 -11.90 10.45
CA LEU A 54 -14.53 -12.70 11.66
C LEU A 54 -13.60 -13.90 11.44
N GLY A 55 -13.38 -14.33 10.19
CA GLY A 55 -12.65 -15.56 9.86
C GLY A 55 -13.06 -16.21 8.55
N THR A 56 -12.51 -17.39 8.28
CA THR A 56 -12.76 -18.15 7.05
C THR A 56 -13.37 -19.51 7.35
N PHE A 57 -14.41 -19.86 6.60
CA PHE A 57 -14.95 -21.21 6.53
C PHE A 57 -14.18 -22.04 5.51
N PHE A 58 -13.80 -23.25 5.91
CA PHE A 58 -13.53 -24.35 4.99
C PHE A 58 -14.66 -25.36 5.13
N THR A 59 -15.62 -25.34 4.20
CA THR A 59 -16.80 -26.21 4.25
C THR A 59 -16.55 -27.46 3.41
N ILE A 60 -16.73 -28.64 4.01
CA ILE A 60 -16.77 -29.93 3.32
C ILE A 60 -18.23 -30.24 2.99
N VAL A 61 -18.56 -30.60 1.76
CA VAL A 61 -19.96 -30.85 1.33
C VAL A 61 -20.09 -32.18 0.59
N ARG A 62 -20.98 -33.04 1.09
CA ARG A 62 -21.46 -34.28 0.45
C ARG A 62 -22.89 -34.07 -0.05
N PRO A 63 -23.13 -33.96 -1.37
CA PRO A 63 -24.48 -34.12 -1.94
C PRO A 63 -25.10 -35.46 -1.53
N LEU A 64 -26.42 -35.51 -1.42
CA LEU A 64 -27.16 -36.71 -1.03
C LEU A 64 -28.13 -37.12 -2.14
N ASP A 65 -27.85 -38.25 -2.81
CA ASP A 65 -28.72 -38.86 -3.83
C ASP A 65 -29.96 -39.56 -3.21
N VAL A 66 -30.51 -39.03 -2.11
CA VAL A 66 -31.67 -39.56 -1.37
C VAL A 66 -32.66 -38.45 -1.02
N GLY A 67 -33.50 -38.09 -1.99
CA GLY A 67 -34.57 -37.12 -1.81
C GLY A 67 -34.69 -36.18 -3.00
N ARG A 68 -34.45 -34.89 -2.76
CA ARG A 68 -34.58 -33.83 -3.77
C ARG A 68 -33.20 -33.44 -4.30
N SER A 69 -33.15 -32.98 -5.55
CA SER A 69 -31.94 -32.33 -6.08
C SER A 69 -31.48 -31.23 -5.12
N GLY A 70 -30.20 -31.25 -4.77
CA GLY A 70 -29.59 -30.28 -3.89
C GLY A 70 -29.56 -30.65 -2.41
N ASP A 71 -30.30 -31.67 -1.95
CA ASP A 71 -30.16 -32.16 -0.57
C ASP A 71 -28.72 -32.64 -0.30
N TYR A 72 -28.21 -32.41 0.92
CA TYR A 72 -26.77 -32.51 1.24
C TYR A 72 -26.47 -32.76 2.72
N GLU A 73 -25.21 -33.07 3.02
CA GLU A 73 -24.63 -33.05 4.35
C GLU A 73 -23.29 -32.30 4.31
N ALA A 74 -23.05 -31.36 5.24
CA ALA A 74 -21.88 -30.49 5.20
C ALA A 74 -21.32 -30.17 6.58
N ALA A 75 -19.99 -30.13 6.68
CA ALA A 75 -19.24 -29.67 7.84
C ALA A 75 -18.62 -28.30 7.55
N TRP A 76 -19.07 -27.29 8.27
CA TRP A 76 -18.55 -25.93 8.26
C TRP A 76 -17.45 -25.81 9.31
N ILE A 77 -16.19 -25.91 8.90
CA ILE A 77 -15.05 -25.69 9.78
C ILE A 77 -14.73 -24.20 9.74
N PHE A 78 -14.99 -23.49 10.83
CA PHE A 78 -14.76 -22.05 10.95
C PHE A 78 -13.44 -21.76 11.66
N ILE A 79 -12.57 -20.98 10.99
CA ILE A 79 -11.26 -20.56 11.46
C ILE A 79 -11.31 -19.05 11.70
N PRO A 80 -11.34 -18.58 12.96
CA PRO A 80 -11.33 -17.14 13.27
C PRO A 80 -10.10 -16.43 12.67
N SER A 81 -10.28 -15.18 12.22
CA SER A 81 -9.19 -14.32 11.74
C SER A 81 -8.20 -13.94 12.85
N THR A 82 -8.61 -14.13 14.11
CA THR A 82 -7.89 -13.75 15.33
C THR A 82 -6.97 -14.83 15.90
N ILE A 83 -6.74 -15.96 15.21
CA ILE A 83 -5.86 -17.04 15.70
C ILE A 83 -4.86 -17.56 14.67
N SER A 84 -3.74 -18.10 15.15
CA SER A 84 -2.75 -18.81 14.34
C SER A 84 -2.89 -20.32 14.48
N VAL A 85 -3.46 -20.98 13.48
CA VAL A 85 -3.66 -22.44 13.43
C VAL A 85 -2.43 -23.15 12.83
N LEU A 86 -2.02 -24.29 13.41
CA LEU A 86 -1.02 -25.18 12.81
C LEU A 86 -1.62 -25.99 11.67
N ALA A 87 -0.92 -26.06 10.53
CA ALA A 87 -1.42 -26.73 9.33
C ALA A 87 -1.75 -28.21 9.55
N ASP A 88 -0.95 -28.93 10.35
CA ASP A 88 -1.17 -30.35 10.60
C ASP A 88 -2.44 -30.62 11.41
N ASP A 89 -2.81 -29.73 12.33
CA ASP A 89 -4.07 -29.86 13.07
C ASP A 89 -5.27 -29.58 12.17
N LEU A 90 -5.16 -28.60 11.28
CA LEU A 90 -6.18 -28.31 10.28
C LEU A 90 -6.35 -29.44 9.26
N ILE A 91 -5.26 -30.09 8.85
CA ILE A 91 -5.28 -31.32 8.04
C ILE A 91 -6.01 -32.45 8.78
N LYS A 92 -5.72 -32.68 10.07
CA LYS A 92 -6.41 -33.71 10.89
C LYS A 92 -7.91 -33.41 11.00
N ILE A 93 -8.29 -32.17 11.35
CA ILE A 93 -9.69 -31.75 11.50
C ILE A 93 -10.47 -31.97 10.19
N VAL A 94 -9.94 -31.53 9.05
CA VAL A 94 -10.60 -31.70 7.75
C VAL A 94 -10.70 -33.18 7.37
N SER A 95 -9.66 -33.97 7.62
CA SER A 95 -9.63 -35.40 7.27
C SER A 95 -10.62 -36.23 8.09
N LEU A 96 -10.71 -35.97 9.40
CA LEU A 96 -11.68 -36.62 10.29
C LEU A 96 -13.11 -36.18 9.96
N ALA A 97 -13.38 -34.87 9.86
CA ALA A 97 -14.70 -34.37 9.49
C ALA A 97 -15.17 -34.88 8.12
N GLN A 98 -14.26 -35.01 7.14
CA GLN A 98 -14.55 -35.64 5.85
C GLN A 98 -14.93 -37.12 5.99
N GLN A 99 -14.18 -37.88 6.80
CA GLN A 99 -14.48 -39.29 7.08
C GLN A 99 -15.87 -39.44 7.73
N ASP A 100 -16.20 -38.61 8.71
CA ASP A 100 -17.48 -38.69 9.43
C ASP A 100 -18.66 -38.29 8.54
N ILE A 101 -18.53 -37.23 7.73
CA ILE A 101 -19.54 -36.89 6.72
C ILE A 101 -19.73 -38.04 5.73
N LEU A 102 -18.65 -38.64 5.23
CA LEU A 102 -18.74 -39.75 4.25
C LEU A 102 -19.42 -40.99 4.86
N ASN A 103 -19.19 -41.27 6.14
CA ASN A 103 -19.87 -42.32 6.88
C ASN A 103 -21.32 -41.95 7.26
N GLY A 104 -21.64 -40.65 7.35
CA GLY A 104 -22.92 -40.16 7.88
C GLY A 104 -23.03 -40.27 9.41
N THR A 105 -21.92 -40.13 10.13
CA THR A 105 -21.89 -40.20 11.60
C THR A 105 -22.67 -39.03 12.21
N GLU A 106 -23.54 -39.26 13.18
CA GLU A 106 -24.23 -38.18 13.93
C GLU A 106 -23.53 -37.83 15.27
N GLN A 107 -22.32 -38.36 15.50
CA GLN A 107 -21.46 -38.12 16.66
C GLN A 107 -20.03 -37.83 16.19
N PHE A 108 -19.33 -36.88 16.85
CA PHE A 108 -18.06 -36.30 16.38
C PHE A 108 -16.99 -36.24 17.49
N ASP A 109 -16.98 -37.23 18.39
CA ASP A 109 -16.11 -37.25 19.58
C ASP A 109 -14.62 -37.38 19.25
N ASN A 110 -14.30 -37.89 18.06
CA ASN A 110 -12.96 -37.90 17.47
C ASN A 110 -12.40 -36.48 17.18
N LEU A 111 -13.28 -35.51 16.90
CA LEU A 111 -12.92 -34.11 16.64
C LEU A 111 -12.86 -33.27 17.92
N SER A 112 -13.61 -33.64 18.95
CA SER A 112 -13.69 -32.92 20.24
C SER A 112 -12.32 -32.53 20.85
N PRO A 113 -11.25 -33.36 20.81
CA PRO A 113 -9.93 -32.95 21.28
C PRO A 113 -9.31 -31.82 20.45
N LEU A 114 -9.44 -31.87 19.12
CA LEU A 114 -8.84 -30.92 18.19
C LEU A 114 -9.60 -29.58 18.16
N LEU A 115 -10.93 -29.63 18.31
CA LEU A 115 -11.79 -28.45 18.51
C LEU A 115 -11.64 -27.88 19.94
N GLY A 116 -11.24 -28.72 20.89
CA GLY A 116 -10.90 -28.34 22.26
C GLY A 116 -9.62 -27.50 22.38
N ASN A 117 -8.71 -27.57 21.39
CA ASN A 117 -7.44 -26.85 21.39
C ASN A 117 -7.60 -25.33 21.53
N VAL A 118 -6.57 -24.71 22.12
CA VAL A 118 -6.46 -23.25 22.28
C VAL A 118 -5.31 -22.77 21.42
N TYR A 119 -5.62 -21.92 20.44
CA TYR A 119 -4.64 -21.43 19.46
C TYR A 119 -4.08 -20.06 19.87
N PRO A 120 -2.81 -19.74 19.54
CA PRO A 120 -2.23 -18.43 19.80
C PRO A 120 -3.05 -17.31 19.14
N ASP A 121 -3.33 -16.25 19.91
CA ASP A 121 -4.01 -15.06 19.39
C ASP A 121 -3.13 -14.37 18.32
N LEU A 122 -3.76 -13.95 17.23
CA LEU A 122 -3.14 -13.38 16.04
C LEU A 122 -3.78 -12.01 15.75
N GLN A 123 -2.99 -10.94 15.86
CA GLN A 123 -3.44 -9.57 15.63
C GLN A 123 -2.65 -8.92 14.50
N TYR A 124 -3.36 -8.39 13.51
CA TYR A 124 -2.81 -7.68 12.35
C TYR A 124 -3.88 -6.80 11.70
N ILE A 125 -3.46 -5.82 10.91
CA ILE A 125 -4.33 -5.11 9.96
C ILE A 125 -4.23 -5.84 8.61
N ASP A 126 -5.35 -6.32 8.06
CA ASP A 126 -5.35 -6.95 6.73
C ASP A 126 -5.26 -5.87 5.66
N TYR A 127 -4.20 -5.86 4.85
CA TYR A 127 -4.04 -4.88 3.77
C TYR A 127 -5.01 -5.13 2.62
N ASN A 128 -5.41 -6.39 2.43
CA ASN A 128 -6.40 -6.83 1.45
C ASN A 128 -7.60 -7.43 2.20
N PRO A 129 -8.40 -6.59 2.91
CA PRO A 129 -9.52 -7.06 3.73
C PRO A 129 -10.63 -7.66 2.85
N VAL A 130 -11.55 -8.37 3.49
CA VAL A 130 -12.67 -9.02 2.79
C VAL A 130 -13.59 -7.98 2.12
N GLN A 131 -13.71 -8.08 0.80
CA GLN A 131 -14.51 -7.20 -0.06
C GLN A 131 -15.28 -8.06 -1.08
N GLN A 132 -16.20 -8.89 -0.59
CA GLN A 132 -16.88 -9.88 -1.42
C GLN A 132 -17.78 -9.25 -2.48
N THR A 133 -17.62 -9.68 -3.72
CA THR A 133 -18.59 -9.53 -4.81
C THR A 133 -19.48 -10.77 -4.88
N HIS A 134 -20.61 -10.69 -5.58
CA HIS A 134 -21.45 -11.86 -5.90
C HIS A 134 -20.81 -12.85 -6.90
N ALA A 135 -19.56 -12.61 -7.34
CA ALA A 135 -18.87 -13.54 -8.21
C ALA A 135 -18.45 -14.81 -7.44
N LEU A 136 -18.60 -15.96 -8.10
CA LEU A 136 -18.07 -17.24 -7.63
C LEU A 136 -16.73 -17.53 -8.32
N ALA A 137 -15.89 -18.31 -7.66
CA ALA A 137 -14.65 -18.83 -8.23
C ALA A 137 -14.51 -20.33 -8.01
N TYR A 138 -13.59 -20.96 -8.74
CA TYR A 138 -13.19 -22.33 -8.47
C TYR A 138 -11.67 -22.52 -8.57
N ARG A 139 -11.18 -23.58 -7.94
CA ARG A 139 -9.84 -24.14 -8.14
C ARG A 139 -9.92 -25.66 -8.25
N LEU A 140 -9.24 -26.21 -9.25
CA LEU A 140 -8.99 -27.64 -9.36
C LEU A 140 -7.98 -28.11 -8.30
N TYR A 141 -8.23 -29.30 -7.74
CA TYR A 141 -7.30 -30.02 -6.88
C TYR A 141 -7.19 -31.49 -7.31
N GLY A 142 -6.07 -32.16 -7.00
CA GLY A 142 -5.91 -33.58 -7.30
C GLY A 142 -4.53 -34.14 -6.97
N GLN A 143 -4.45 -35.40 -6.51
CA GLN A 143 -3.19 -36.13 -6.41
C GLN A 143 -2.71 -36.53 -7.82
N ASN A 144 -1.40 -36.53 -8.05
CA ASN A 144 -0.78 -36.92 -9.33
C ASN A 144 -1.26 -36.10 -10.55
N THR A 145 -1.45 -34.79 -10.35
CA THR A 145 -1.81 -33.83 -11.40
C THR A 145 -0.95 -32.57 -11.28
N ASP A 146 -0.95 -31.69 -12.29
CA ASP A 146 -0.31 -30.36 -12.24
C ASP A 146 -0.97 -29.38 -11.25
N TYR A 147 -2.00 -29.82 -10.53
CA TYR A 147 -2.84 -29.01 -9.66
C TYR A 147 -2.55 -29.28 -8.18
N VAL A 148 -3.03 -28.38 -7.33
CA VAL A 148 -2.73 -28.41 -5.89
C VAL A 148 -3.35 -29.66 -5.23
N TYR A 149 -2.58 -30.38 -4.41
CA TYR A 149 -3.16 -31.40 -3.53
C TYR A 149 -3.85 -30.76 -2.31
N LEU A 150 -4.95 -31.35 -1.83
CA LEU A 150 -5.74 -30.89 -0.69
C LEU A 150 -4.87 -30.54 0.55
N GLY A 151 -3.90 -31.36 0.91
CA GLY A 151 -2.99 -31.05 2.03
C GLY A 151 -2.23 -29.72 1.86
N SER A 152 -1.80 -29.39 0.65
CA SER A 152 -1.16 -28.10 0.35
C SER A 152 -2.15 -26.94 0.29
N LEU A 153 -3.42 -27.20 -0.07
CA LEU A 153 -4.50 -26.21 0.04
C LEU A 153 -4.78 -25.86 1.50
N LEU A 154 -4.80 -26.85 2.41
CA LEU A 154 -4.98 -26.62 3.84
C LEU A 154 -3.75 -25.93 4.48
N GLN A 155 -2.53 -26.31 4.08
CA GLN A 155 -1.29 -25.73 4.59
C GLN A 155 -1.06 -24.26 4.20
N LYS A 156 -1.46 -23.85 2.99
CA LYS A 156 -1.06 -22.55 2.40
C LYS A 156 -2.20 -21.75 1.80
N GLY A 157 -3.28 -22.42 1.39
CA GLY A 157 -4.30 -21.85 0.52
C GLY A 157 -5.54 -21.26 1.20
N ILE A 158 -5.79 -21.53 2.47
CA ILE A 158 -7.02 -21.07 3.14
C ILE A 158 -7.09 -19.55 3.30
N ASP A 159 -5.94 -18.87 3.46
CA ASP A 159 -5.86 -17.41 3.56
C ASP A 159 -5.00 -16.87 2.41
N GLN A 160 -5.67 -16.52 1.31
CA GLN A 160 -5.09 -15.99 0.09
C GLN A 160 -5.85 -14.73 -0.29
N SER A 161 -5.15 -13.63 -0.54
CA SER A 161 -5.81 -12.32 -0.69
C SER A 161 -6.70 -12.24 -1.92
N TYR A 162 -6.33 -12.95 -3.01
CA TYR A 162 -7.15 -13.04 -4.21
C TYR A 162 -8.45 -13.84 -4.06
N TYR A 163 -8.64 -14.61 -2.97
CA TYR A 163 -9.92 -15.26 -2.66
C TYR A 163 -10.93 -14.30 -2.00
N LYS A 164 -10.46 -13.30 -1.24
CA LYS A 164 -11.28 -12.42 -0.36
C LYS A 164 -12.27 -11.49 -1.09
N LYS A 165 -12.27 -11.50 -2.42
CA LYS A 165 -13.17 -10.74 -3.31
C LYS A 165 -14.34 -11.56 -3.90
N TYR A 166 -14.35 -12.88 -3.70
CA TYR A 166 -15.41 -13.77 -4.18
C TYR A 166 -16.40 -14.08 -3.06
N GLN A 167 -17.66 -14.34 -3.39
CA GLN A 167 -18.66 -14.80 -2.43
C GLN A 167 -18.29 -16.18 -1.87
N ALA A 168 -17.85 -17.08 -2.76
CA ALA A 168 -17.38 -18.42 -2.43
C ALA A 168 -16.31 -18.88 -3.43
N VAL A 169 -15.35 -19.68 -2.97
CA VAL A 169 -14.37 -20.36 -3.82
C VAL A 169 -14.56 -21.86 -3.70
N PHE A 170 -14.98 -22.51 -4.78
CA PHE A 170 -15.21 -23.95 -4.80
C PHE A 170 -13.91 -24.70 -5.12
N PHE A 171 -13.69 -25.82 -4.46
CA PHE A 171 -12.60 -26.75 -4.77
C PHE A 171 -13.19 -28.02 -5.35
N PHE A 172 -12.86 -28.29 -6.62
CA PHE A 172 -13.35 -29.43 -7.38
C PHE A 172 -12.19 -30.33 -7.77
N ASP A 173 -12.43 -31.64 -7.79
CA ASP A 173 -11.58 -32.56 -8.54
C ASP A 173 -11.93 -32.51 -10.04
N PHE A 174 -11.20 -33.28 -10.85
CA PHE A 174 -11.46 -33.35 -12.29
C PHE A 174 -12.82 -33.92 -12.65
N ALA A 175 -13.31 -34.95 -11.93
CA ALA A 175 -14.60 -35.56 -12.22
C ALA A 175 -15.75 -34.57 -11.96
N THR A 176 -15.74 -33.92 -10.80
CA THR A 176 -16.74 -32.94 -10.39
C THR A 176 -16.72 -31.71 -11.28
N ARG A 177 -15.54 -31.15 -11.63
CA ARG A 177 -15.48 -30.02 -12.56
C ARG A 177 -16.02 -30.37 -13.94
N ASN A 178 -15.88 -31.61 -14.39
CA ASN A 178 -16.34 -32.05 -15.70
C ASN A 178 -17.85 -32.41 -15.74
N SER A 179 -18.53 -32.54 -14.60
CA SER A 179 -19.99 -32.67 -14.56
C SER A 179 -20.73 -31.32 -14.57
N ILE A 180 -20.05 -30.22 -14.22
CA ILE A 180 -20.62 -28.86 -14.24
C ILE A 180 -20.84 -28.40 -15.70
N PRO A 181 -22.04 -27.94 -16.09
CA PRO A 181 -22.29 -27.45 -17.45
C PRO A 181 -21.38 -26.31 -17.88
N SER A 182 -20.95 -26.33 -19.15
CA SER A 182 -19.97 -25.39 -19.71
C SER A 182 -20.43 -23.93 -19.65
N GLN A 183 -21.74 -23.68 -19.74
CA GLN A 183 -22.38 -22.36 -19.65
C GLN A 183 -22.41 -21.80 -18.22
N ILE A 184 -22.18 -22.63 -17.21
CA ILE A 184 -22.25 -22.26 -15.78
C ILE A 184 -20.83 -22.12 -15.22
N ILE A 185 -19.94 -23.08 -15.51
CA ILE A 185 -18.53 -22.97 -15.11
C ILE A 185 -17.82 -21.77 -15.77
N SER A 186 -18.29 -21.30 -16.94
CA SER A 186 -17.79 -20.08 -17.60
C SER A 186 -18.18 -18.78 -16.90
N GLN A 187 -19.12 -18.82 -15.95
CA GLN A 187 -19.51 -17.67 -15.11
C GLN A 187 -18.65 -17.58 -13.84
N MET A 188 -17.84 -18.59 -13.56
CA MET A 188 -16.96 -18.68 -12.39
C MET A 188 -15.52 -18.33 -12.77
N ALA A 189 -14.81 -17.63 -11.90
CA ALA A 189 -13.39 -17.37 -12.11
C ALA A 189 -12.55 -18.63 -11.87
N ASP A 190 -11.77 -19.07 -12.87
CA ASP A 190 -10.77 -20.14 -12.70
C ASP A 190 -9.52 -19.58 -12.00
N LEU A 191 -9.27 -20.06 -10.78
CA LEU A 191 -8.11 -19.72 -9.96
C LEU A 191 -7.10 -20.87 -9.89
N SER A 192 -7.28 -21.93 -10.68
CA SER A 192 -6.48 -23.16 -10.61
C SER A 192 -5.01 -22.96 -10.99
N LYS A 193 -4.72 -21.97 -11.84
CA LYS A 193 -3.36 -21.64 -12.31
C LYS A 193 -2.65 -20.57 -11.48
N MET A 194 -3.28 -20.04 -10.41
CA MET A 194 -2.63 -19.06 -9.54
C MET A 194 -1.75 -19.75 -8.50
N GLY A 195 -0.50 -19.32 -8.37
CA GLY A 195 0.36 -19.76 -7.26
C GLY A 195 -0.22 -19.37 -5.89
N PHE A 196 0.27 -20.00 -4.83
CA PHE A 196 -0.02 -19.53 -3.48
C PHE A 196 0.85 -18.31 -3.14
N GLU A 197 0.21 -17.24 -2.70
CA GLU A 197 0.84 -16.13 -1.99
C GLU A 197 1.49 -16.67 -0.71
N GLN A 198 2.76 -16.34 -0.49
CA GLN A 198 3.40 -16.53 0.80
C GLN A 198 3.00 -15.37 1.71
N PRO A 199 2.42 -15.60 2.91
CA PRO A 199 2.06 -14.53 3.82
C PRO A 199 3.31 -13.82 4.36
N ALA A 200 3.24 -12.50 4.47
CA ALA A 200 4.26 -11.64 5.02
C ALA A 200 3.65 -10.54 5.88
N PHE A 201 4.42 -10.06 6.86
CA PHE A 201 3.98 -9.05 7.83
C PHE A 201 4.96 -7.89 7.87
N LEU A 202 4.45 -6.68 7.57
CA LEU A 202 5.14 -5.42 7.82
C LEU A 202 4.82 -4.97 9.25
N PHE A 203 5.79 -5.04 10.15
CA PHE A 203 5.67 -4.59 11.54
C PHE A 203 5.84 -3.07 11.63
N PRO A 204 5.14 -2.40 12.57
CA PRO A 204 5.40 -0.98 12.87
C PRO A 204 6.86 -0.78 13.30
N PRO A 205 7.38 0.45 13.21
CA PRO A 205 8.76 0.74 13.60
C PRO A 205 8.94 0.50 15.11
N GLN A 206 10.06 -0.13 15.51
CA GLN A 206 10.31 -0.50 16.92
C GLN A 206 10.65 0.70 17.83
N HIS A 207 10.95 1.85 17.21
CA HIS A 207 11.23 3.12 17.85
C HIS A 207 10.48 4.22 17.10
N GLU A 208 10.33 5.40 17.69
CA GLU A 208 9.75 6.55 16.99
C GLU A 208 10.55 6.87 15.73
N LEU A 209 9.85 7.21 14.64
CA LEU A 209 10.50 7.64 13.40
C LEU A 209 11.15 9.02 13.60
N PRO A 210 12.32 9.28 13.00
CA PRO A 210 13.09 10.49 13.26
C PRO A 210 12.29 11.76 12.93
N ASN A 211 12.63 12.87 13.60
CA ASN A 211 12.08 14.21 13.34
C ASN A 211 10.55 14.33 13.51
N GLY A 212 9.93 13.48 14.34
CA GLY A 212 8.49 13.51 14.62
C GLY A 212 7.61 12.99 13.48
N ILE A 213 8.16 12.15 12.60
CA ILE A 213 7.40 11.51 11.52
C ILE A 213 6.43 10.49 12.10
N GLN A 214 5.21 10.44 11.57
CA GLN A 214 4.21 9.42 11.90
C GLN A 214 3.76 8.71 10.62
N ALA A 215 3.62 7.38 10.67
CA ALA A 215 3.16 6.57 9.55
C ALA A 215 1.70 6.14 9.75
N PHE A 216 0.91 6.23 8.69
CA PHE A 216 -0.51 5.88 8.66
C PHE A 216 -0.81 4.91 7.50
N LEU A 217 -1.69 3.94 7.75
CA LEU A 217 -2.32 3.13 6.72
C LEU A 217 -3.73 3.69 6.49
N GLY A 218 -3.91 4.43 5.39
CA GLY A 218 -5.12 5.23 5.18
C GLY A 218 -5.28 6.25 6.31
N GLN A 219 -6.34 6.14 7.10
CA GLN A 219 -6.62 7.03 8.24
C GLN A 219 -6.20 6.44 9.60
N SER A 220 -5.63 5.24 9.63
CA SER A 220 -5.26 4.55 10.88
C SER A 220 -3.75 4.66 11.17
N PRO A 221 -3.32 5.05 12.38
CA PRO A 221 -1.90 5.15 12.73
C PRO A 221 -1.25 3.76 12.77
N PHE A 222 -0.13 3.61 12.07
CA PHE A 222 0.61 2.35 11.95
C PHE A 222 1.71 2.27 13.02
N ASN A 223 1.29 2.09 14.28
CA ASN A 223 2.15 2.19 15.46
C ASN A 223 2.14 0.96 16.39
N SER A 224 1.24 -0.01 16.17
CA SER A 224 0.92 -1.04 17.18
C SER A 224 0.72 -2.44 16.58
N MET A 225 -0.16 -2.57 15.58
CA MET A 225 -0.41 -3.85 14.89
C MET A 225 0.39 -3.96 13.58
N PRO A 226 0.91 -5.14 13.22
CA PRO A 226 1.53 -5.38 11.92
C PRO A 226 0.50 -5.37 10.79
N ILE A 227 0.92 -4.98 9.58
CA ILE A 227 0.13 -5.06 8.37
C ILE A 227 0.42 -6.39 7.67
N LYS A 228 -0.62 -7.19 7.37
CA LYS A 228 -0.52 -8.48 6.68
C LYS A 228 -0.69 -8.30 5.18
N VAL A 229 0.21 -8.91 4.40
CA VAL A 229 0.26 -8.87 2.93
C VAL A 229 0.76 -10.20 2.36
N ALA A 230 0.76 -10.33 1.04
CA ALA A 230 1.60 -11.30 0.34
C ALA A 230 3.07 -10.83 0.28
N LEU A 231 4.01 -11.76 0.23
CA LEU A 231 5.42 -11.47 0.01
C LEU A 231 5.63 -10.83 -1.38
N GLY A 232 6.39 -9.74 -1.43
CA GLY A 232 6.64 -8.94 -2.62
C GLY A 232 5.66 -7.79 -2.87
N THR A 233 4.58 -7.68 -2.07
CA THR A 233 3.58 -6.60 -2.15
C THR A 233 4.18 -5.22 -1.83
N ASN A 234 3.66 -4.21 -2.53
CA ASN A 234 3.90 -2.80 -2.29
C ASN A 234 2.82 -2.24 -1.35
N VAL A 235 3.16 -1.97 -0.09
CA VAL A 235 2.28 -1.31 0.90
C VAL A 235 2.40 0.21 0.73
N GLN A 236 1.29 0.90 0.48
CA GLN A 236 1.25 2.36 0.54
C GLN A 236 1.02 2.83 1.97
N LEU A 237 1.81 3.80 2.43
CA LEU A 237 1.66 4.45 3.73
C LEU A 237 1.69 5.97 3.55
N GLN A 238 0.87 6.68 4.31
CA GLN A 238 0.91 8.14 4.39
C GLN A 238 1.84 8.53 5.55
N LEU A 239 2.81 9.41 5.28
CA LEU A 239 3.76 9.93 6.25
C LEU A 239 3.38 11.37 6.59
N LEU A 240 3.08 11.61 7.87
CA LEU A 240 2.78 12.94 8.42
C LEU A 240 4.03 13.45 9.16
N ARG A 241 4.30 14.75 9.08
CA ARG A 241 5.33 15.43 9.88
C ARG A 241 4.88 16.88 10.14
N PRO A 242 4.80 17.34 11.41
CA PRO A 242 4.24 18.66 11.72
C PRO A 242 4.87 19.83 10.93
N GLY A 243 4.01 20.63 10.29
CA GLY A 243 4.42 21.78 9.47
C GLY A 243 5.03 21.43 8.10
N PHE A 244 4.93 20.18 7.65
CA PHE A 244 5.29 19.75 6.29
C PHE A 244 4.04 19.19 5.57
N GLU A 245 4.11 19.09 4.24
CA GLU A 245 3.12 18.36 3.44
C GLU A 245 3.17 16.85 3.73
N ASP A 246 2.00 16.20 3.65
CA ASP A 246 1.86 14.75 3.80
C ASP A 246 2.42 14.01 2.58
N ILE A 247 3.19 12.94 2.82
CA ILE A 247 3.84 12.18 1.75
C ILE A 247 3.33 10.75 1.71
N VAL A 248 2.76 10.33 0.57
CA VAL A 248 2.47 8.92 0.31
C VAL A 248 3.77 8.22 -0.13
N THR A 249 4.24 7.28 0.70
CA THR A 249 5.38 6.41 0.40
C THR A 249 4.92 4.99 0.03
N THR A 250 5.77 4.24 -0.66
CA THR A 250 5.51 2.83 -1.01
C THR A 250 6.62 1.94 -0.45
N ILE A 251 6.26 1.08 0.50
CA ILE A 251 7.15 0.13 1.15
C ILE A 251 6.95 -1.26 0.55
N ARG A 252 7.96 -1.79 -0.14
CA ARG A 252 7.92 -3.17 -0.65
C ARG A 252 8.28 -4.16 0.46
N VAL A 253 7.42 -5.15 0.68
CA VAL A 253 7.62 -6.19 1.70
C VAL A 253 8.36 -7.37 1.09
N ASN A 254 9.68 -7.42 1.30
CA ASN A 254 10.59 -8.41 0.72
C ASN A 254 10.96 -9.55 1.67
N GLN A 255 10.49 -9.52 2.93
CA GLN A 255 10.73 -10.56 3.94
C GLN A 255 9.42 -10.97 4.63
N PRO A 256 9.24 -12.25 5.04
CA PRO A 256 8.02 -12.70 5.73
C PRO A 256 7.72 -11.99 7.05
N ARG A 257 8.76 -11.44 7.70
CA ARG A 257 8.64 -10.49 8.81
C ARG A 257 9.60 -9.34 8.51
N GLN A 258 9.07 -8.16 8.20
CA GLN A 258 9.84 -6.96 7.87
C GLN A 258 9.43 -5.85 8.84
N ILE A 259 10.38 -5.13 9.43
CA ILE A 259 10.08 -3.93 10.24
C ILE A 259 10.03 -2.72 9.30
N LEU A 260 9.14 -1.75 9.54
CA LEU A 260 9.14 -0.49 8.82
C LEU A 260 10.47 0.24 9.04
N ASN A 261 11.21 0.45 7.93
CA ASN A 261 12.41 1.27 7.90
C ASN A 261 12.30 2.23 6.71
N LEU A 262 12.33 3.53 6.99
CA LEU A 262 12.28 4.58 5.97
C LEU A 262 13.71 4.86 5.47
N GLN A 263 14.09 4.22 4.37
CA GLN A 263 15.40 4.36 3.76
C GLN A 263 15.46 5.55 2.79
N GLY A 264 16.59 6.26 2.79
CA GLY A 264 16.85 7.40 1.90
C GLY A 264 16.32 8.73 2.43
N GLU A 265 16.53 9.80 1.65
CA GLU A 265 16.02 11.13 1.97
C GLU A 265 14.59 11.29 1.46
N ILE A 266 13.65 11.53 2.38
CA ILE A 266 12.25 11.79 2.06
C ILE A 266 12.14 13.25 1.56
N PRO A 267 11.53 13.52 0.39
CA PRO A 267 11.47 14.86 -0.20
C PRO A 267 10.38 15.72 0.47
N TRP A 268 10.56 16.04 1.76
CA TRP A 268 9.64 16.88 2.53
C TRP A 268 9.55 18.29 1.96
N GLU A 269 8.32 18.79 1.78
CA GLU A 269 8.04 20.21 1.55
C GLU A 269 7.50 20.84 2.84
N LYS A 270 8.15 21.92 3.31
CA LYS A 270 7.74 22.67 4.50
C LYS A 270 6.63 23.62 4.14
N GLN A 271 5.50 23.55 4.85
CA GLN A 271 4.43 24.55 4.77
C GLN A 271 4.86 25.82 5.52
N ILE A 272 4.89 26.94 4.80
CA ILE A 272 5.19 28.26 5.34
C ILE A 272 3.91 29.11 5.31
N THR A 273 3.43 29.49 6.50
CA THR A 273 2.29 30.40 6.67
C THR A 273 2.75 31.78 7.13
N ARG A 274 1.99 32.84 6.82
CA ARG A 274 2.34 34.20 7.24
C ARG A 274 2.35 34.39 8.76
N LYS A 275 1.64 33.55 9.50
CA LYS A 275 1.62 33.47 10.98
C LYS A 275 3.00 33.19 11.60
N LYS A 276 3.95 32.67 10.82
CA LYS A 276 5.35 32.43 11.24
C LYS A 276 6.16 33.72 11.41
N PHE A 277 5.73 34.85 10.86
CA PHE A 277 6.53 36.08 10.79
C PHE A 277 5.93 37.20 11.66
N ARG A 278 6.72 37.63 12.66
CA ARG A 278 6.39 38.72 13.60
C ARG A 278 7.16 39.96 13.19
N VAL A 279 6.48 40.89 12.52
CA VAL A 279 7.11 42.06 11.89
C VAL A 279 6.83 43.30 12.73
N SER A 280 7.87 44.05 13.10
CA SER A 280 7.75 45.21 13.99
C SER A 280 8.47 46.45 13.49
N ILE A 281 7.98 47.62 13.90
CA ILE A 281 8.62 48.94 13.69
C ILE A 281 8.76 49.60 15.06
N LYS A 282 9.97 50.02 15.44
CA LYS A 282 10.26 50.66 16.74
C LYS A 282 9.64 49.89 17.93
N GLY A 283 9.71 48.55 17.89
CA GLY A 283 9.16 47.66 18.92
C GLY A 283 7.64 47.44 18.90
N ARG A 284 6.89 47.98 17.92
CA ARG A 284 5.45 47.73 17.74
C ARG A 284 5.20 46.80 16.57
N GLU A 285 4.41 45.74 16.75
CA GLU A 285 4.04 44.81 15.67
C GLU A 285 3.17 45.51 14.61
N VAL A 286 3.33 45.13 13.34
CA VAL A 286 2.62 45.72 12.20
C VAL A 286 2.05 44.64 11.27
N ASN A 287 0.73 44.67 11.03
CA ASN A 287 0.04 43.62 10.27
C ASN A 287 0.00 43.88 8.76
N GLN A 288 0.11 45.14 8.32
CA GLN A 288 0.09 45.50 6.90
C GLN A 288 1.50 45.54 6.31
N TYR A 289 1.90 44.47 5.61
CA TYR A 289 3.16 44.36 4.85
C TYR A 289 3.02 43.28 3.77
N GLN A 290 3.81 43.37 2.70
CA GLN A 290 4.04 42.25 1.78
C GLN A 290 5.28 41.48 2.25
N ILE A 291 5.22 40.15 2.21
CA ILE A 291 6.34 39.26 2.51
C ILE A 291 6.52 38.26 1.37
N TYR A 292 7.77 38.07 0.97
CA TYR A 292 8.17 37.12 -0.07
C TYR A 292 9.16 36.12 0.53
N VAL A 293 9.03 34.86 0.16
CA VAL A 293 9.92 33.76 0.57
C VAL A 293 10.42 33.07 -0.70
N ASN A 294 11.73 33.05 -0.91
CA ASN A 294 12.38 32.63 -2.16
C ASN A 294 11.80 33.32 -3.42
N GLY A 295 11.29 34.54 -3.27
CA GLY A 295 10.63 35.33 -4.32
C GLY A 295 9.12 35.09 -4.48
N ILE A 296 8.56 34.07 -3.83
CA ILE A 296 7.12 33.77 -3.85
C ILE A 296 6.40 34.69 -2.84
N LEU A 297 5.35 35.40 -3.28
CA LEU A 297 4.52 36.22 -2.39
C LEU A 297 3.71 35.32 -1.45
N LEU A 298 3.85 35.53 -0.14
CA LEU A 298 3.13 34.80 0.88
C LEU A 298 1.88 35.59 1.32
N LEU A 299 0.70 35.04 1.03
CA LEU A 299 -0.61 35.62 1.35
C LEU A 299 -1.00 35.32 2.82
N GLU A 300 -2.14 35.85 3.29
CA GLU A 300 -2.58 35.66 4.69
C GLU A 300 -3.14 34.26 4.94
N ASP A 301 -4.07 33.80 4.10
CA ASP A 301 -4.78 32.52 4.29
C ASP A 301 -4.24 31.36 3.46
N HIS A 302 -3.26 31.60 2.58
CA HIS A 302 -2.68 30.57 1.71
C HIS A 302 -1.24 30.28 2.14
N PRO A 303 -0.92 29.07 2.64
CA PRO A 303 0.46 28.64 2.81
C PRO A 303 1.16 28.53 1.46
N ILE A 304 2.49 28.58 1.48
CA ILE A 304 3.33 28.10 0.39
C ILE A 304 4.12 26.88 0.85
N SER A 305 4.42 25.97 -0.07
CA SER A 305 5.15 24.73 0.23
C SER A 305 6.49 24.78 -0.51
N ILE A 306 7.58 24.57 0.22
CA ILE A 306 8.95 24.66 -0.31
C ILE A 306 9.80 23.47 0.18
N PRO A 307 10.70 22.88 -0.64
CA PRO A 307 11.52 21.74 -0.21
C PRO A 307 12.32 22.03 1.07
N GLU A 308 12.44 21.07 1.98
CA GLU A 308 13.10 21.24 3.29
C GLU A 308 14.55 21.76 3.16
N ARG A 309 15.26 21.35 2.11
CA ARG A 309 16.59 21.87 1.76
C ARG A 309 16.60 23.38 1.50
N GLN A 310 15.56 23.92 0.87
CA GLN A 310 15.39 25.37 0.67
C GLN A 310 14.89 26.06 1.93
N ALA A 311 14.02 25.41 2.73
CA ALA A 311 13.54 25.96 3.99
C ALA A 311 14.69 26.26 4.95
N LYS A 312 15.73 25.41 5.02
CA LYS A 312 16.93 25.59 5.86
C LYS A 312 17.74 26.87 5.58
N SER A 313 17.58 27.48 4.41
CA SER A 313 18.18 28.79 4.10
C SER A 313 17.34 29.51 3.05
N ALA A 314 16.17 30.00 3.48
CA ALA A 314 15.24 30.71 2.62
C ALA A 314 15.53 32.22 2.62
N ARG A 315 15.43 32.85 1.45
CA ARG A 315 15.49 34.31 1.27
C ARG A 315 14.14 34.91 1.63
N ILE A 316 14.07 35.66 2.72
CA ILE A 316 12.92 36.49 3.07
C ILE A 316 13.12 37.89 2.49
N GLU A 317 12.09 38.47 1.87
CA GLU A 317 11.98 39.91 1.62
C GLU A 317 10.71 40.47 2.26
N ILE A 318 10.76 41.64 2.89
CA ILE A 318 9.57 42.34 3.39
C ILE A 318 9.51 43.75 2.80
N LYS A 319 8.35 44.09 2.24
CA LYS A 319 8.06 45.37 1.59
C LYS A 319 6.86 46.02 2.27
N LYS A 320 7.05 47.22 2.82
CA LYS A 320 6.01 48.02 3.49
C LYS A 320 6.20 49.49 3.13
N SER A 321 5.11 50.19 2.84
CA SER A 321 5.16 51.63 2.55
C SER A 321 5.75 52.40 3.73
N GLY A 322 6.51 53.46 3.44
CA GLY A 322 7.26 54.23 4.43
C GLY A 322 8.50 53.54 5.02
N CYS A 323 8.76 52.27 4.72
CA CYS A 323 9.90 51.51 5.26
C CYS A 323 11.02 51.27 4.23
N VAL A 324 12.23 51.03 4.72
CA VAL A 324 13.29 50.40 3.91
C VAL A 324 12.90 48.93 3.72
N PRO A 325 12.97 48.36 2.50
CA PRO A 325 12.71 46.93 2.31
C PRO A 325 13.72 46.08 3.08
N TYR A 326 13.23 45.08 3.80
CA TYR A 326 14.10 44.09 4.45
C TYR A 326 14.44 42.96 3.47
N THR A 327 15.65 42.42 3.57
CA THR A 327 16.06 41.18 2.89
C THR A 327 17.06 40.43 3.76
N GLY A 328 16.92 39.11 3.89
CA GLY A 328 17.82 38.27 4.68
C GLY A 328 17.59 36.77 4.47
N MET A 329 18.57 35.96 4.87
CA MET A 329 18.50 34.49 4.84
C MET A 329 18.11 33.96 6.22
N HIS A 330 17.15 33.03 6.27
CA HIS A 330 16.62 32.46 7.52
C HIS A 330 16.37 30.96 7.40
N ASP A 331 16.48 30.23 8.52
CA ASP A 331 16.02 28.84 8.62
C ASP A 331 14.52 28.81 8.94
N LEU A 332 13.73 28.32 7.98
CA LEU A 332 12.28 28.14 8.07
C LEU A 332 11.88 26.69 8.38
N SER A 333 12.82 25.77 8.57
CA SER A 333 12.54 24.34 8.78
C SER A 333 11.95 24.05 10.16
N SER A 334 12.46 24.70 11.21
CA SER A 334 11.87 24.69 12.55
C SER A 334 10.58 25.51 12.62
N ASP A 335 9.66 25.21 13.52
CA ASP A 335 8.38 25.94 13.66
C ASP A 335 8.43 27.13 14.62
N ALA A 336 9.63 27.61 14.95
CA ALA A 336 9.81 28.84 15.71
C ALA A 336 9.29 30.08 14.93
N PRO A 337 8.66 31.05 15.62
CA PRO A 337 8.30 32.33 15.01
C PRO A 337 9.54 33.20 14.78
N ILE A 338 9.56 33.91 13.66
CA ILE A 338 10.69 34.70 13.19
C ILE A 338 10.37 36.19 13.37
N PHE A 339 11.18 36.88 14.17
CA PHE A 339 10.99 38.28 14.56
C PHE A 339 11.83 39.21 13.68
N LEU A 340 11.19 40.16 13.00
CA LEU A 340 11.80 40.99 11.96
C LEU A 340 11.48 42.47 12.19
N ASN A 341 12.50 43.26 12.53
CA ASN A 341 12.37 44.71 12.71
C ASN A 341 12.62 45.45 11.39
N LEU A 342 11.69 46.31 10.99
CA LEU A 342 11.81 47.19 9.83
C LEU A 342 12.25 48.61 10.25
N THR A 343 13.11 49.22 9.45
CA THR A 343 13.53 50.62 9.59
C THR A 343 12.62 51.53 8.76
N GLU A 344 12.10 52.59 9.36
CA GLU A 344 11.40 53.65 8.63
C GLU A 344 12.35 54.41 7.70
N ARG A 345 11.86 54.85 6.53
CA ARG A 345 12.58 55.82 5.70
C ARG A 345 12.49 57.19 6.35
N VAL A 346 13.61 57.65 6.92
CA VAL A 346 13.75 59.04 7.37
C VAL A 346 13.46 59.96 6.18
N HIS A 347 12.29 60.59 6.19
CA HIS A 347 12.01 61.71 5.31
C HIS A 347 12.84 62.89 5.79
N VAL A 348 14.01 63.08 5.17
CA VAL A 348 14.72 64.35 5.20
C VAL A 348 13.80 65.37 4.52
N ARG A 349 12.99 66.07 5.33
CA ARG A 349 12.26 67.25 4.85
C ARG A 349 13.31 68.22 4.30
N PRO A 350 13.15 68.76 3.08
CA PRO A 350 13.92 69.92 2.66
C PRO A 350 13.65 71.03 3.70
N GLY A 351 14.67 71.37 4.49
CA GLY A 351 14.56 72.35 5.55
C GLY A 351 14.35 73.73 4.93
N GLY A 352 13.20 74.35 5.20
CA GLY A 352 12.96 75.72 4.79
C GLY A 352 13.87 76.67 5.55
N TYR A 353 14.91 77.17 4.88
CA TYR A 353 15.70 78.33 5.28
C TYR A 353 15.66 79.39 4.18
N GLY A 354 15.76 80.66 4.59
CA GLY A 354 15.59 81.80 3.69
C GLY A 354 16.78 82.05 2.75
N ASN A 355 16.68 83.13 1.98
CA ASN A 355 17.73 83.60 1.08
C ASN A 355 19.08 83.74 1.79
N GLU A 356 20.10 83.06 1.26
CA GLU A 356 21.34 83.75 0.87
C GLU A 356 22.08 82.97 -0.23
N GLY A 357 22.68 83.70 -1.17
CA GLY A 357 23.21 83.11 -2.41
C GLY A 357 24.61 82.54 -2.24
N SER A 358 24.75 81.22 -2.31
CA SER A 358 26.06 80.55 -2.48
C SER A 358 26.04 79.51 -3.60
N LYS A 359 27.21 79.27 -4.20
CA LYS A 359 27.36 78.63 -5.52
C LYS A 359 27.39 77.09 -5.39
N PRO A 360 26.95 76.33 -6.42
CA PRO A 360 27.08 74.88 -6.41
C PRO A 360 28.55 74.46 -6.28
N PHE A 361 28.77 73.40 -5.49
CA PHE A 361 30.10 72.87 -5.20
C PHE A 361 30.77 72.36 -6.48
N TYR A 362 31.81 73.05 -6.94
CA TYR A 362 32.63 72.59 -8.06
C TYR A 362 33.42 71.34 -7.62
N ALA A 363 33.08 70.18 -8.16
CA ALA A 363 34.00 69.06 -8.19
C ALA A 363 35.29 69.52 -8.90
N ASN A 364 36.44 69.32 -8.26
CA ASN A 364 37.66 70.06 -8.60
C ASN A 364 38.28 69.56 -9.92
N TRP A 365 37.82 70.12 -11.04
CA TRP A 365 38.20 69.74 -12.41
C TRP A 365 39.73 69.68 -12.62
N LYS A 366 40.49 70.54 -11.93
CA LYS A 366 41.97 70.55 -11.96
C LYS A 366 42.57 69.22 -11.47
N PHE A 367 41.93 68.55 -10.51
CA PHE A 367 42.37 67.27 -9.96
C PHE A 367 42.14 66.12 -10.96
N ILE A 368 40.97 66.11 -11.63
CA ILE A 368 40.63 65.13 -12.67
C ILE A 368 41.55 65.28 -13.89
N LEU A 369 41.77 66.53 -14.34
CA LEU A 369 42.65 66.81 -15.47
C LEU A 369 44.12 66.49 -15.15
N GLY A 370 44.58 66.77 -13.93
CA GLY A 370 45.93 66.41 -13.46
C GLY A 370 46.16 64.90 -13.45
N ALA A 371 45.20 64.12 -12.95
CA ALA A 371 45.29 62.65 -12.96
C ALA A 371 45.36 62.08 -14.39
N ALA A 372 44.56 62.60 -15.32
CA ALA A 372 44.56 62.18 -16.72
C ALA A 372 45.85 62.54 -17.46
N PHE A 373 46.47 63.68 -17.15
CA PHE A 373 47.76 64.08 -17.74
C PHE A 373 48.92 63.21 -17.21
N TYR A 374 48.87 62.85 -15.92
CA TYR A 374 49.92 62.05 -15.28
C TYR A 374 49.94 60.60 -15.77
N THR A 375 48.79 59.97 -15.98
CA THR A 375 48.71 58.61 -16.55
C THR A 375 49.17 58.58 -18.01
N LEU A 376 48.83 59.60 -18.82
CA LEU A 376 49.29 59.71 -20.19
C LEU A 376 50.83 59.86 -20.26
N LEU A 377 51.41 60.67 -19.38
CA LEU A 377 52.85 60.91 -19.34
C LEU A 377 53.65 59.67 -18.92
N ILE A 378 53.13 58.87 -17.97
CA ILE A 378 53.70 57.56 -17.61
C ILE A 378 53.62 56.58 -18.79
N LEU A 379 52.50 56.54 -19.53
CA LEU A 379 52.33 55.64 -20.67
C LEU A 379 53.37 55.95 -21.78
N CYS A 380 53.58 57.22 -22.10
CA CYS A 380 54.58 57.66 -23.09
C CYS A 380 56.03 57.34 -22.66
N LEU A 381 56.34 57.44 -21.36
CA LEU A 381 57.66 57.06 -20.83
C LEU A 381 57.87 55.54 -20.84
N GLY A 382 56.85 54.73 -20.54
CA GLY A 382 56.95 53.27 -20.60
C GLY A 382 57.25 52.77 -22.02
N ILE A 383 56.55 53.31 -23.02
CA ILE A 383 56.72 52.92 -24.43
C ILE A 383 58.13 53.29 -24.97
N SER A 384 58.69 54.42 -24.53
CA SER A 384 60.01 54.88 -24.99
C SER A 384 61.20 54.20 -24.30
N ILE A 385 60.99 53.48 -23.19
CA ILE A 385 62.00 52.61 -22.57
C ILE A 385 61.94 51.18 -23.17
N GLY A 386 60.74 50.66 -23.43
CA GLY A 386 60.58 49.31 -24.00
C GLY A 386 61.29 49.12 -25.34
N THR A 387 61.21 50.11 -26.24
CA THR A 387 61.82 50.06 -27.57
C THR A 387 63.35 50.24 -27.60
N ALA A 388 64.00 50.42 -26.44
CA ALA A 388 65.45 50.60 -26.34
C ALA A 388 66.21 49.34 -25.84
N ILE A 389 65.49 48.32 -25.35
CA ILE A 389 66.09 47.14 -24.71
C ILE A 389 65.99 45.89 -25.61
N GLU A 390 65.01 45.82 -26.50
CA GLU A 390 64.78 44.70 -27.43
C GLU A 390 65.74 44.74 -28.66
N GLY A 391 67.00 45.15 -28.43
CA GLY A 391 67.99 45.47 -29.45
C GLY A 391 69.24 44.59 -29.47
N ASN A 392 69.38 43.61 -28.57
CA ASN A 392 70.44 42.61 -28.68
C ASN A 392 70.15 41.35 -27.83
N ASN A 393 69.90 40.21 -28.46
CA ASN A 393 70.26 38.87 -27.96
C ASN A 393 69.88 37.76 -28.95
N HIS A 394 70.87 36.97 -29.37
CA HIS A 394 70.67 35.60 -29.86
C HIS A 394 72.01 34.85 -29.73
N VAL A 395 71.96 33.61 -29.21
CA VAL A 395 72.96 32.49 -29.28
C VAL A 395 73.07 31.76 -27.93
N ASN A 396 72.91 30.43 -28.00
CA ASN A 396 73.14 29.35 -27.03
C ASN A 396 72.34 29.37 -25.70
N ASP A 397 71.56 28.36 -25.28
CA ASP A 397 71.57 26.87 -25.40
C ASP A 397 72.08 26.16 -24.12
N SER A 398 71.55 24.96 -23.88
CA SER A 398 71.87 23.96 -22.84
C SER A 398 71.37 24.20 -21.38
N MET A 399 70.75 23.14 -20.82
CA MET A 399 71.05 22.44 -19.53
C MET A 399 71.12 23.23 -18.18
N SER A 400 70.86 22.63 -17.00
CA SER A 400 70.20 21.37 -16.58
C SER A 400 70.15 21.28 -15.04
N ASN A 401 69.26 20.44 -14.47
CA ASN A 401 69.31 19.89 -13.08
C ASN A 401 69.10 20.95 -11.96
N MET A 402 69.01 20.67 -10.64
CA MET A 402 69.52 19.54 -9.84
C MET A 402 68.85 19.45 -8.43
N GLU A 403 68.47 18.23 -7.98
CA GLU A 403 68.51 17.71 -6.57
C GLU A 403 67.70 18.39 -5.42
N ILE A 404 67.44 17.81 -4.23
CA ILE A 404 67.60 16.43 -3.64
C ILE A 404 66.44 16.19 -2.63
N VAL A 405 65.64 15.10 -2.74
CA VAL A 405 65.67 13.80 -2.01
C VAL A 405 65.25 13.81 -0.51
N GLY A 406 64.34 12.88 -0.17
CA GLY A 406 64.15 12.28 1.17
C GLY A 406 62.67 12.01 1.54
N ASP A 407 62.25 10.82 1.98
CA ASP A 407 62.87 9.48 1.95
C ASP A 407 61.80 8.37 2.21
N THR A 408 62.06 7.09 1.87
CA THR A 408 61.42 5.80 2.35
C THR A 408 59.87 5.65 2.53
N THR A 409 59.18 4.51 2.33
CA THR A 409 59.46 3.13 1.86
C THR A 409 58.16 2.35 1.51
N ASN A 410 58.16 1.65 0.37
CA ASN A 410 57.85 0.21 0.17
C ASN A 410 56.64 -0.55 0.81
N THR A 411 55.83 -1.22 -0.05
CA THR A 411 55.45 -2.68 -0.12
C THR A 411 54.91 -3.43 1.13
N ASP A 412 54.09 -4.50 1.14
CA ASP A 412 53.46 -5.44 0.16
C ASP A 412 52.44 -6.35 0.98
N ASN A 413 51.73 -7.43 0.59
CA ASN A 413 51.46 -8.27 -0.62
C ASN A 413 50.08 -8.97 -0.38
N THR A 414 49.15 -9.22 -1.32
CA THR A 414 49.12 -10.19 -2.47
C THR A 414 48.67 -11.64 -2.14
N THR A 415 47.35 -11.88 -2.34
CA THR A 415 46.67 -13.04 -3.03
C THR A 415 46.64 -14.48 -2.49
N ASN A 416 45.50 -15.16 -2.67
CA ASN A 416 45.24 -16.26 -3.66
C ASN A 416 43.80 -16.82 -3.43
N ILE A 417 42.90 -17.14 -4.39
CA ILE A 417 42.86 -17.81 -5.72
C ILE A 417 42.32 -19.27 -5.65
N VAL A 418 41.72 -19.72 -6.77
CA VAL A 418 41.06 -21.02 -7.09
C VAL A 418 39.52 -21.03 -6.93
N GLY A 419 38.71 -21.40 -7.94
CA GLY A 419 39.04 -21.65 -9.35
C GLY A 419 37.94 -22.36 -10.16
N GLY A 420 37.82 -22.04 -11.46
CA GLY A 420 37.01 -22.76 -12.47
C GLY A 420 35.48 -22.52 -12.42
N GLY A 421 34.72 -22.67 -13.51
CA GLY A 421 35.14 -22.73 -14.92
C GLY A 421 34.29 -23.61 -15.85
N ASN A 422 33.27 -23.03 -16.53
CA ASN A 422 32.98 -23.40 -17.93
C ASN A 422 32.01 -22.45 -18.66
N LYS A 423 32.06 -22.45 -20.00
CA LYS A 423 31.12 -21.75 -20.89
C LYS A 423 30.29 -22.76 -21.68
N ARG A 424 28.98 -22.55 -21.80
CA ARG A 424 28.22 -22.99 -22.99
C ARG A 424 27.07 -22.01 -23.26
N LYS A 425 26.99 -21.53 -24.51
CA LYS A 425 25.85 -20.79 -25.06
C LYS A 425 25.03 -21.76 -25.92
N THR A 426 23.72 -21.76 -25.77
CA THR A 426 22.76 -22.19 -26.80
C THR A 426 21.48 -21.38 -26.65
N SER A 427 21.20 -20.51 -27.61
CA SER A 427 19.82 -20.08 -27.89
C SER A 427 19.15 -21.14 -28.76
N PRO A 428 17.83 -21.10 -28.89
CA PRO A 428 17.28 -20.96 -30.25
C PRO A 428 16.58 -19.61 -30.45
N ASP A 429 16.31 -19.28 -31.71
CA ASP A 429 15.34 -18.27 -32.13
C ASP A 429 13.91 -18.73 -31.77
N LYS A 430 12.97 -17.85 -31.40
CA LYS A 430 12.18 -16.98 -32.29
C LYS A 430 11.69 -17.70 -33.55
N ASP A 431 10.42 -18.09 -33.55
CA ASP A 431 9.67 -18.06 -34.81
C ASP A 431 8.39 -17.26 -34.68
N LYS A 432 7.96 -16.65 -35.79
CA LYS A 432 6.87 -15.69 -35.86
C LYS A 432 5.68 -16.32 -36.58
N TRP A 433 4.59 -16.58 -35.87
CA TRP A 433 3.29 -16.66 -36.53
C TRP A 433 2.59 -15.30 -36.50
N LYS A 434 2.16 -14.85 -37.68
CA LYS A 434 1.79 -13.46 -37.95
C LYS A 434 0.54 -13.43 -38.82
N LYS A 435 -0.58 -12.99 -38.23
CA LYS A 435 -1.83 -12.55 -38.88
C LYS A 435 -2.39 -13.45 -39.99
N THR A 436 -3.58 -13.98 -39.73
CA THR A 436 -4.70 -13.78 -40.66
C THR A 436 -5.79 -13.01 -39.91
N LYS A 437 -6.38 -12.00 -40.55
CA LYS A 437 -7.71 -11.51 -40.17
C LYS A 437 -8.71 -12.36 -40.95
N ASP A 438 -9.95 -12.45 -40.46
CA ASP A 438 -11.05 -12.05 -41.32
C ASP A 438 -12.19 -11.42 -40.53
N ASN A 439 -12.97 -10.59 -41.21
CA ASN A 439 -14.17 -9.95 -40.66
C ASN A 439 -15.41 -10.62 -41.29
N THR A 440 -16.44 -10.84 -40.50
CA THR A 440 -17.81 -10.56 -40.99
C THR A 440 -18.68 -10.05 -39.83
N SER A 441 -19.65 -9.21 -40.17
CA SER A 441 -20.79 -8.87 -39.31
C SER A 441 -21.80 -10.03 -39.32
N ASP A 442 -22.82 -10.05 -38.47
CA ASP A 442 -24.06 -9.34 -38.82
C ASP A 442 -24.99 -9.01 -37.65
N LYS A 443 -25.91 -8.08 -37.93
CA LYS A 443 -26.99 -7.66 -37.04
C LYS A 443 -28.25 -8.47 -37.34
N ALA A 444 -28.89 -8.99 -36.30
CA ALA A 444 -30.31 -9.31 -36.35
C ALA A 444 -31.03 -8.59 -35.20
N LYS A 445 -31.98 -7.70 -35.53
CA LYS A 445 -33.01 -7.25 -34.59
C LYS A 445 -34.14 -8.27 -34.62
N GLY A 446 -34.72 -8.57 -33.46
CA GLY A 446 -35.93 -9.37 -33.34
C GLY A 446 -36.67 -9.01 -32.06
N GLN A 447 -37.61 -8.07 -32.14
CA GLN A 447 -38.63 -7.88 -31.11
C GLN A 447 -39.86 -8.67 -31.54
N GLU A 448 -40.43 -9.47 -30.64
CA GLU A 448 -41.88 -9.59 -30.53
C GLU A 448 -42.25 -10.07 -29.12
N ASN A 449 -43.50 -9.82 -28.72
CA ASN A 449 -43.98 -9.91 -27.34
C ASN A 449 -45.23 -10.83 -27.24
N PRO A 450 -45.69 -11.21 -26.04
CA PRO A 450 -46.46 -12.45 -25.84
C PRO A 450 -47.99 -12.29 -25.99
N PRO A 451 -48.73 -13.41 -26.09
CA PRO A 451 -50.15 -13.47 -25.78
C PRO A 451 -50.42 -13.55 -24.26
N ASN A 452 -51.52 -12.95 -23.81
CA ASN A 452 -51.99 -13.00 -22.41
C ASN A 452 -52.93 -14.18 -22.16
N ASN A 453 -52.97 -14.64 -20.91
CA ASN A 453 -54.17 -15.13 -20.19
C ASN A 453 -53.79 -15.13 -18.69
N VAL A 454 -54.51 -14.54 -17.73
CA VAL A 454 -55.96 -14.60 -17.42
C VAL A 454 -56.40 -16.05 -17.18
N GLY A 455 -56.70 -16.52 -15.97
CA GLY A 455 -56.65 -15.90 -14.63
C GLY A 455 -57.80 -16.39 -13.76
N SER A 456 -57.62 -16.51 -12.43
CA SER A 456 -58.72 -16.61 -11.43
C SER A 456 -58.20 -16.61 -9.99
N GLN A 457 -58.93 -15.94 -9.09
CA GLN A 457 -58.84 -16.12 -7.64
C GLN A 457 -59.79 -17.24 -7.20
N LYS A 458 -59.45 -17.96 -6.12
CA LYS A 458 -60.39 -18.32 -5.02
C LYS A 458 -59.71 -19.18 -3.94
N ASP A 459 -59.57 -18.62 -2.75
CA ASP A 459 -59.80 -19.38 -1.52
C ASP A 459 -61.33 -19.60 -1.36
N PRO A 460 -61.77 -20.61 -0.58
CA PRO A 460 -61.99 -20.31 0.84
C PRO A 460 -61.60 -21.45 1.81
N ASN A 461 -61.61 -21.10 3.11
CA ASN A 461 -61.51 -22.01 4.27
C ASN A 461 -62.38 -23.27 4.15
N LEU A 462 -61.92 -24.38 4.75
CA LEU A 462 -62.75 -25.24 5.61
C LEU A 462 -61.90 -26.23 6.44
N SER A 463 -61.99 -26.11 7.76
CA SER A 463 -61.77 -27.19 8.74
C SER A 463 -63.16 -27.58 9.29
N PRO A 464 -63.42 -28.83 9.73
CA PRO A 464 -63.33 -29.10 11.17
C PRO A 464 -63.06 -30.57 11.62
N GLN A 465 -62.81 -30.70 12.94
CA GLN A 465 -63.22 -31.79 13.87
C GLN A 465 -62.61 -33.22 13.83
N ASN A 466 -61.82 -33.48 14.88
CA ASN A 466 -62.02 -34.46 15.97
C ASN A 466 -62.57 -35.88 15.69
N THR A 467 -61.73 -36.88 16.04
CA THR A 467 -61.95 -37.93 17.07
C THR A 467 -60.57 -38.34 17.61
N SER A 468 -60.20 -38.48 18.89
CA SER A 468 -60.86 -38.87 20.17
C SER A 468 -60.83 -40.39 20.47
N SER A 469 -59.78 -40.84 21.15
CA SER A 469 -59.67 -41.99 22.10
C SER A 469 -58.21 -42.50 22.18
N ASP A 470 -57.74 -43.21 23.20
CA ASP A 470 -57.93 -43.11 24.67
C ASP A 470 -56.85 -43.98 25.35
N GLU A 471 -56.50 -43.65 26.61
CA GLU A 471 -55.85 -44.55 27.61
C GLU A 471 -54.45 -45.17 27.27
N GLU A 472 -53.64 -45.70 28.20
CA GLU A 472 -53.74 -45.75 29.67
C GLU A 472 -52.36 -45.51 30.34
N SER A 473 -52.31 -45.50 31.68
CA SER A 473 -51.12 -45.24 32.50
C SER A 473 -50.13 -46.43 32.61
N PHE A 474 -48.92 -46.19 33.10
CA PHE A 474 -48.44 -46.87 34.33
C PHE A 474 -47.32 -46.07 35.03
N LYS A 475 -46.97 -46.45 36.26
CA LYS A 475 -46.18 -45.68 37.23
C LYS A 475 -45.00 -46.47 37.82
N GLN A 476 -43.83 -45.81 37.89
CA GLN A 476 -42.85 -45.89 39.00
C GLN A 476 -42.20 -47.29 39.28
N PRO A 477 -41.27 -47.49 40.24
CA PRO A 477 -40.69 -46.57 41.25
C PRO A 477 -40.18 -45.22 40.73
#